data_AF-A0A924Q1G8-F1
#
_entry.id   AF-A0A924Q1G8-F1
#
_cell.length_a   1.000
_cell.length_b   1.000
_cell.length_c   1.000
_cell.angle_alpha   90.00
_cell.angle_beta   90.00
_cell.angle_gamma   90.00
#
_symmetry.space_group_name_H-M   'P 1'
#
loop_
_entity.id
_entity.type
_entity.pdbx_description
1 polymer ?
#
loop_
_entity_poly.entity_id
_entity_poly.type
_entity_poly.pdbx_seq_one_letter_code
_entity_poly.pdbx_strand_id
1 'polypeptide(L)'
;PSKGLGVVNWSKYCNPKVDEILSRALVTMDDPARSKMLQEAAALMSHDVALIPLYFQVSAWAVKKNISYSGRGDERTYAYNFKPR
;
A
#
# COMPACT_ATOMS: atom_id res chain seq x y z
N PRO A 1 5.46 17.49 15.24
CA PRO A 1 6.02 17.52 13.86
C PRO A 1 5.14 18.35 12.92
N SER A 2 5.70 19.41 12.30
CA SER A 2 4.93 20.43 11.57
C SER A 2 4.17 19.94 10.33
N LYS A 3 4.61 18.83 9.71
CA LYS A 3 3.98 18.28 8.49
C LYS A 3 3.02 17.11 8.72
N GLY A 4 3.03 16.49 9.92
CA GLY A 4 2.10 15.38 10.26
C GLY A 4 2.27 14.06 9.50
N LEU A 5 3.32 13.88 8.68
CA LEU A 5 3.46 12.71 7.78
C LEU A 5 3.92 11.40 8.45
N GLY A 6 4.24 11.42 9.75
CA GLY A 6 4.87 10.30 10.44
C GLY A 6 3.93 9.30 11.12
N VAL A 7 2.60 9.48 11.01
CA VAL A 7 1.61 8.72 11.81
C VAL A 7 1.72 7.19 11.61
N VAL A 8 2.10 6.75 10.41
CA VAL A 8 2.20 5.33 10.03
C VAL A 8 3.66 4.85 9.86
N ASN A 9 4.66 5.61 10.32
CA ASN A 9 6.06 5.22 10.27
C ASN A 9 6.46 4.37 11.50
N TRP A 10 6.02 3.12 11.54
CA TRP A 10 6.31 2.22 12.67
C TRP A 10 7.78 1.76 12.73
N SER A 11 8.45 1.65 11.59
CA SER A 11 9.87 1.27 11.52
C SER A 11 10.81 2.40 11.95
N LYS A 12 10.29 3.63 12.12
CA LYS A 12 11.07 4.84 12.40
C LYS A 12 12.16 5.10 11.36
N TYR A 13 11.99 4.57 10.15
CA TYR A 13 12.91 4.77 9.05
C TYR A 13 12.98 6.27 8.68
N CYS A 14 14.18 6.75 8.40
CA CYS A 14 14.44 8.16 8.08
C CYS A 14 15.49 8.24 6.98
N ASN A 15 15.12 8.79 5.82
CA ASN A 15 16.01 9.04 4.71
C ASN A 15 15.60 10.33 3.99
N PRO A 16 16.42 11.41 4.05
CA PRO A 16 16.07 12.71 3.46
C PRO A 16 15.80 12.64 1.95
N LYS A 17 16.44 11.73 1.22
CA LYS A 17 16.22 11.57 -0.23
C LYS A 17 14.83 11.00 -0.51
N VAL A 18 14.38 10.04 0.30
CA VAL A 18 13.03 9.48 0.21
C VAL A 18 12.00 10.56 0.51
N ASP A 19 12.22 11.38 1.55
CA ASP A 19 11.32 12.48 1.90
C ASP A 19 11.20 13.53 0.78
N GLU A 20 12.30 13.84 0.10
CA GLU A 20 12.32 14.76 -1.04
C GLU A 20 11.52 14.21 -2.23
N ILE A 21 11.73 12.93 -2.58
CA ILE A 21 11.00 12.28 -3.67
C ILE A 21 9.51 12.21 -3.35
N LEU A 22 9.14 11.82 -2.12
CA LEU A 22 7.75 11.78 -1.68
C LEU A 22 7.09 13.16 -1.72
N SER A 23 7.80 14.21 -1.28
CA SER A 23 7.28 15.58 -1.30
C SER A 23 6.97 16.05 -2.73
N ARG A 24 7.80 15.68 -3.72
CA ARG A 24 7.55 15.97 -5.15
C ARG A 24 6.42 15.13 -5.72
N ALA A 25 6.40 13.83 -5.40
CA ALA A 25 5.35 12.93 -5.87
C ALA A 25 3.95 13.35 -5.39
N LEU A 26 3.83 13.88 -4.16
CA LEU A 26 2.56 14.34 -3.58
C LEU A 26 1.91 15.50 -4.34
N VAL A 27 2.70 16.35 -5.00
CA VAL A 27 2.20 17.53 -5.74
C VAL A 27 2.16 17.31 -7.25
N THR A 28 2.56 16.13 -7.73
CA THR A 28 2.61 15.82 -9.16
C THR A 28 1.27 15.25 -9.65
N MET A 29 0.67 15.89 -10.66
CA MET A 29 -0.62 15.48 -11.23
C MET A 29 -0.49 14.44 -12.35
N ASP A 30 0.65 14.39 -13.04
CA ASP A 30 0.90 13.41 -14.08
C ASP A 30 1.14 12.02 -13.47
N ASP A 31 0.26 11.07 -13.78
CA ASP A 31 0.27 9.73 -13.20
C ASP A 31 1.54 8.91 -13.55
N PRO A 32 2.02 8.88 -14.82
CA PRO A 32 3.27 8.22 -15.16
C PRO A 32 4.48 8.81 -14.41
N ALA A 33 4.62 10.13 -14.36
CA ALA A 33 5.72 10.79 -13.65
C ALA A 33 5.67 10.52 -12.15
N ARG A 34 4.48 10.62 -11.55
CA ARG A 34 4.26 10.31 -10.13
C ARG A 34 4.59 8.85 -9.82
N SER A 35 4.16 7.91 -10.68
CA SER A 35 4.47 6.48 -10.52
C SER A 35 5.96 6.21 -10.55
N LYS A 36 6.69 6.83 -11.49
CA LYS A 36 8.15 6.71 -11.57
C LYS A 36 8.84 7.19 -10.29
N MET A 37 8.46 8.36 -9.77
CA MET A 37 9.00 8.87 -8.51
C MET A 37 8.72 7.92 -7.33
N LEU A 38 7.51 7.36 -7.24
CA LEU A 38 7.17 6.41 -6.17
C LEU A 38 7.98 5.10 -6.28
N GLN A 39 8.25 4.63 -7.49
CA GLN A 39 9.12 3.47 -7.72
C GLN A 39 10.56 3.75 -7.31
N GLU A 40 11.09 4.93 -7.62
CA GLU A 40 12.43 5.37 -7.19
C GLU A 40 12.53 5.41 -5.66
N ALA A 41 11.54 5.97 -4.97
CA ALA A 41 11.48 5.98 -3.52
C ALA A 41 11.42 4.55 -2.93
N ALA A 42 10.59 3.66 -3.50
CA ALA A 42 10.48 2.28 -3.06
C ALA A 42 11.78 1.48 -3.27
N ALA A 43 12.49 1.74 -4.37
CA ALA A 43 13.78 1.11 -4.65
C ALA A 43 14.85 1.53 -3.62
N LEU A 44 14.91 2.82 -3.26
CA LEU A 44 15.81 3.30 -2.20
C LEU A 44 15.48 2.68 -0.84
N MET A 45 14.20 2.63 -0.47
CA MET A 45 13.77 1.98 0.78
C MET A 45 14.11 0.49 0.81
N SER A 46 14.02 -0.19 -0.33
CA SER A 46 14.36 -1.61 -0.46
C SER A 46 15.86 -1.84 -0.34
N HIS A 47 16.68 -0.98 -0.95
CA HIS A 47 18.15 -1.01 -0.83
C HIS A 47 18.60 -0.79 0.62
N ASP A 48 17.96 0.13 1.32
CA ASP A 48 18.26 0.45 2.72
C ASP A 48 17.62 -0.55 3.71
N VAL A 49 16.92 -1.57 3.20
CA VAL A 49 16.24 -2.61 4.00
C VAL A 49 15.30 -1.99 5.04
N ALA A 50 14.60 -0.92 4.66
CA ALA A 50 13.67 -0.20 5.54
C ALA A 50 12.48 -1.07 6.00
N LEU A 51 12.14 -2.08 5.19
CA LEU A 51 11.14 -3.11 5.45
C LEU A 51 11.56 -4.38 4.70
N ILE A 52 11.36 -5.55 5.32
CA ILE A 52 11.56 -6.86 4.68
C ILE A 52 10.18 -7.49 4.48
N PRO A 53 9.64 -7.51 3.25
CA PRO A 53 8.41 -8.24 2.95
C PRO A 53 8.64 -9.74 3.12
N LEU A 54 7.78 -10.40 3.90
CA LEU A 54 7.87 -11.85 4.12
C LEU A 54 7.06 -12.64 3.09
N TYR A 55 5.83 -12.19 2.82
CA TYR A 55 4.93 -12.81 1.85
C TYR A 55 3.82 -11.84 1.44
N PHE A 56 3.15 -12.14 0.32
CA PHE A 56 1.90 -11.50 -0.07
C PHE A 56 0.74 -12.41 0.30
N GLN A 57 -0.16 -11.95 1.17
CA GLN A 57 -1.28 -12.76 1.63
C GLN A 57 -2.25 -13.01 0.48
N VAL A 58 -2.57 -14.28 0.24
CA VAL A 58 -3.65 -14.70 -0.67
C VAL A 58 -4.80 -15.21 0.18
N SER A 59 -5.86 -14.41 0.27
CA SER A 59 -7.03 -14.74 1.06
C SER A 59 -8.04 -15.56 0.26
N ALA A 60 -8.59 -16.59 0.90
CA ALA A 60 -9.63 -17.44 0.33
C ALA A 60 -10.89 -17.38 1.20
N TRP A 61 -12.06 -17.31 0.55
CA TRP A 61 -13.35 -17.30 1.22
C TRP A 61 -14.16 -18.53 0.84
N ALA A 62 -14.62 -19.26 1.85
CA ALA A 62 -15.57 -20.35 1.67
C ALA A 62 -17.00 -19.81 1.83
N VAL A 63 -17.86 -20.10 0.85
CA VAL A 63 -19.26 -19.68 0.83
C VAL A 63 -20.19 -20.85 0.52
N LYS A 64 -21.47 -20.73 0.88
CA LYS A 64 -22.49 -21.69 0.44
C LYS A 64 -22.58 -21.70 -1.09
N LYS A 65 -22.95 -22.84 -1.68
CA LYS A 65 -23.01 -23.03 -3.14
C LYS A 65 -23.86 -21.97 -3.88
N ASN A 66 -24.91 -21.46 -3.23
CA ASN A 66 -25.84 -20.46 -3.76
C ASN A 66 -25.47 -19.01 -3.40
N ILE A 67 -24.28 -18.78 -2.85
CA ILE A 67 -23.77 -17.45 -2.50
C ILE A 67 -22.48 -17.20 -3.29
N SER A 68 -22.34 -15.99 -3.79
CA SER A 68 -21.12 -15.45 -4.39
C SER A 68 -20.52 -14.39 -3.48
N TYR A 69 -19.19 -14.35 -3.41
CA TYR A 69 -18.43 -13.36 -2.67
C TYR A 69 -17.19 -12.96 -3.47
N SER A 70 -17.04 -11.66 -3.72
CA SER A 70 -15.83 -11.13 -4.35
C SER A 70 -14.83 -10.74 -3.26
N GLY A 71 -13.75 -11.52 -3.16
CA GLY A 71 -12.62 -11.23 -2.30
C GLY A 71 -12.03 -9.84 -2.57
N ARG A 72 -11.47 -9.23 -1.53
CA ARG A 72 -10.76 -7.94 -1.62
C ARG A 72 -9.31 -8.15 -1.22
N GLY A 73 -8.40 -7.40 -1.85
CA GLY A 73 -6.98 -7.42 -1.51
C GLY A 73 -6.65 -6.85 -0.11
N ASP A 74 -7.59 -6.15 0.52
CA ASP A 74 -7.46 -5.63 1.89
C ASP A 74 -8.00 -6.59 2.96
N GLU A 75 -8.33 -7.83 2.59
CA GLU A 75 -8.80 -8.92 3.45
C GLU A 75 -10.12 -8.67 4.19
N ARG A 76 -10.76 -7.51 3.98
CA ARG A 76 -11.98 -7.15 4.69
C ARG A 76 -13.16 -7.98 4.19
N THR A 77 -13.93 -8.48 5.15
CA THR A 77 -15.14 -9.26 4.88
C THR A 77 -16.39 -8.48 5.26
N TYR A 78 -17.04 -7.86 4.27
CA TYR A 78 -18.24 -7.06 4.49
C TYR A 78 -19.50 -7.82 4.12
N ALA A 79 -20.54 -7.70 4.96
CA ALA A 79 -21.82 -8.40 4.77
C ALA A 79 -22.49 -8.08 3.41
N TYR A 80 -22.41 -6.84 2.94
CA TYR A 80 -23.02 -6.42 1.67
C TYR A 80 -22.28 -6.92 0.40
N ASN A 81 -21.11 -7.55 0.55
CA ASN A 81 -20.39 -8.16 -0.56
C ASN A 81 -20.86 -9.59 -0.87
N PHE A 82 -21.66 -10.20 0.01
CA PHE A 82 -22.28 -11.49 -0.24
C PHE A 82 -23.53 -11.30 -1.09
N LYS A 83 -23.59 -11.99 -2.23
CA LYS A 83 -24.71 -11.92 -3.16
C LYS A 83 -25.25 -13.32 -3.45
N PRO A 84 -26.57 -13.50 -3.64
CA PRO A 84 -27.08 -14.73 -4.25
C PRO A 84 -26.37 -15.00 -5.58
N ARG A 85 -26.08 -16.27 -5.87
CA ARG A 85 -25.51 -16.68 -7.15
C ARG A 85 -26.58 -16.81 -8.24
#